data_AF-A0A5C6N1G4-F1
#
_entry.id   AF-A0A5C6N1G4-F1
#
_cell.length_a   1.000
_cell.length_b   1.000
_cell.length_c   1.000
_cell.angle_alpha   90.00
_cell.angle_beta   90.00
_cell.angle_gamma   90.00
#
_symmetry.space_group_name_H-M   'P 1'
#
loop_
_entity.id
_entity.type
_entity.pdbx_description
1 polymer ?
#
loop_
_entity_poly.entity_id
_entity_poly.type
_entity_poly.pdbx_seq_one_letter_code
_entity_poly.pdbx_strand_id
1 'polypeptide(L)'
;MFNSAAHNKPSLIRGLLATVLPLLYKETRVRKELIREVEMGPFKHTVDDGLDLRKAAFECMYTLLDSCLDALDVLQFLDHVEEGLKDHYDIRMLTFLMLARLATLSPAAVLQRVDRLIEPLKATCMTKVRAGSVKQEFEKQGELRRSAMRAVAALLAVPELERSPSMAEFASQIRSNVDMASIYWSIQGGEGGGPEGTMDTS
;
A
#
# COMPACT_ATOMS: atom_id res chain seq x y z
N MET A 1 -5.89 7.20 -20.26
CA MET A 1 -6.64 6.34 -21.22
C MET A 1 -6.57 4.86 -20.85
N PHE A 2 -5.37 4.32 -20.59
CA PHE A 2 -5.21 2.90 -20.20
C PHE A 2 -5.96 2.53 -18.91
N ASN A 3 -5.80 3.28 -17.81
CA ASN A 3 -6.50 3.02 -16.54
C ASN A 3 -8.03 2.93 -16.72
N SER A 4 -8.58 3.88 -17.48
CA SER A 4 -10.02 3.92 -17.78
C SER A 4 -10.48 2.71 -18.58
N ALA A 5 -9.68 2.22 -19.53
CA ALA A 5 -9.98 1.01 -20.27
C ALA A 5 -9.90 -0.24 -19.39
N ALA A 6 -8.90 -0.32 -18.50
CA ALA A 6 -8.77 -1.39 -17.52
C ALA A 6 -9.99 -1.48 -16.60
N HIS A 7 -10.47 -0.33 -16.11
CA HIS A 7 -11.63 -0.26 -15.23
C HIS A 7 -12.94 -0.63 -15.96
N ASN A 8 -13.18 -0.05 -17.14
CA ASN A 8 -14.51 -0.08 -17.76
C ASN A 8 -14.71 -1.23 -18.75
N LYS A 9 -13.65 -1.67 -19.44
CA LYS A 9 -13.71 -2.74 -20.45
C LYS A 9 -12.43 -3.58 -20.42
N PRO A 10 -12.20 -4.37 -19.34
CA PRO A 10 -10.96 -5.10 -19.14
C PRO A 10 -10.65 -6.08 -20.30
N SER A 11 -11.69 -6.64 -20.92
CA SER A 11 -11.57 -7.55 -22.07
C SER A 11 -10.82 -6.94 -23.26
N LEU A 12 -10.88 -5.62 -23.45
CA LEU A 12 -10.19 -4.94 -24.54
C LEU A 12 -8.68 -4.82 -24.31
N ILE A 13 -8.23 -4.86 -23.05
CA ILE A 13 -6.81 -4.67 -22.72
C ILE A 13 -6.09 -5.98 -22.38
N ARG A 14 -6.81 -7.07 -22.08
CA ARG A 14 -6.22 -8.37 -21.69
C ARG A 14 -5.16 -8.86 -22.68
N GLY A 15 -5.45 -8.81 -23.97
CA GLY A 15 -4.49 -9.22 -25.01
C GLY A 15 -3.26 -8.32 -25.15
N LEU A 16 -3.28 -7.12 -24.56
CA LEU A 16 -2.19 -6.14 -24.63
C LEU A 16 -1.32 -6.14 -23.36
N LEU A 17 -1.73 -6.83 -22.29
CA LEU A 17 -1.06 -6.78 -20.98
C LEU A 17 0.41 -7.20 -21.08
N ALA A 18 0.76 -8.20 -21.89
CA ALA A 18 2.15 -8.62 -22.07
C ALA A 18 3.06 -7.49 -22.59
N THR A 19 2.52 -6.58 -23.40
CA THR A 19 3.26 -5.42 -23.92
C THR A 19 3.18 -4.21 -23.00
N VAL A 20 2.03 -3.99 -22.34
CA VAL A 20 1.80 -2.79 -21.53
C VAL A 20 2.36 -2.91 -20.12
N LEU A 21 2.30 -4.08 -19.49
CA LEU A 21 2.77 -4.27 -18.11
C LEU A 21 4.24 -3.89 -17.92
N PRO A 22 5.20 -4.28 -18.80
CA PRO A 22 6.59 -3.83 -18.65
C PRO A 22 6.75 -2.30 -18.68
N LEU A 23 5.96 -1.62 -19.51
CA LEU A 23 5.96 -0.15 -19.59
C LEU A 23 5.37 0.45 -18.32
N LEU A 24 4.22 -0.06 -17.87
CA LEU A 24 3.56 0.39 -16.64
C LEU A 24 4.50 0.25 -15.43
N TYR A 25 5.13 -0.91 -15.30
CA TYR A 25 6.08 -1.24 -14.23
C TYR A 25 7.34 -0.37 -14.26
N LYS A 26 7.79 0.08 -15.44
CA LYS A 26 8.85 1.06 -15.55
C LYS A 26 8.43 2.43 -15.00
N GLU A 27 7.16 2.80 -15.18
CA GLU A 27 6.60 4.04 -14.66
C GLU A 27 6.39 4.02 -13.13
N THR A 28 6.49 2.88 -12.45
CA THR A 28 6.46 2.83 -10.97
C THR A 28 7.80 3.15 -10.32
N ARG A 29 8.89 3.27 -11.09
CA ARG A 29 10.24 3.45 -10.55
C ARG A 29 10.56 4.92 -10.33
N VAL A 30 11.17 5.22 -9.18
CA VAL A 30 11.71 6.56 -8.89
C VAL A 30 12.82 6.90 -9.89
N ARG A 31 12.65 8.02 -10.61
CA ARG A 31 13.61 8.54 -11.58
C ARG A 31 14.39 9.67 -10.94
N LYS A 32 15.62 9.37 -10.50
CA LYS A 32 16.47 10.32 -9.76
C LYS A 32 16.77 11.56 -10.61
N GLU A 33 16.82 11.42 -11.92
CA GLU A 33 16.99 12.51 -12.89
C GLU A 33 15.82 13.50 -12.92
N LEU A 34 14.65 13.15 -12.36
CA LEU A 34 13.48 14.02 -12.21
C LEU A 34 13.35 14.60 -10.79
N ILE A 35 14.31 14.34 -9.91
CA ILE A 35 14.32 14.85 -8.53
C ILE A 35 15.34 15.98 -8.42
N ARG A 36 14.89 17.14 -7.94
CA ARG A 36 15.73 18.32 -7.73
C ARG A 36 15.51 18.92 -6.34
N GLU A 37 16.57 19.44 -5.73
CA GLU A 37 16.46 20.26 -4.52
C GLU A 37 16.31 21.72 -4.92
N VAL A 38 15.30 22.39 -4.38
CA VAL A 38 15.08 23.83 -4.52
C VAL A 38 15.44 24.49 -3.19
N GLU A 39 16.40 25.40 -3.23
CA GLU A 39 16.75 26.22 -2.07
C GLU A 39 15.72 27.33 -1.86
N MET A 40 15.17 27.39 -0.66
CA MET A 40 14.23 28.41 -0.20
C MET A 40 14.86 29.13 1.00
N GLY A 41 15.97 29.83 0.76
CA GLY A 41 16.77 30.47 1.80
C GLY A 41 17.47 29.42 2.68
N PRO A 42 17.29 29.41 4.02
CA PRO A 42 17.89 28.39 4.89
C PRO A 42 17.23 27.01 4.76
N PHE A 43 16.13 26.90 4.00
CA PHE A 43 15.38 25.66 3.80
C PHE A 43 15.71 25.03 2.45
N LYS A 44 15.68 23.70 2.40
CA LYS A 44 15.74 22.92 1.16
C LYS A 44 14.43 22.19 0.97
N HIS A 45 13.88 22.24 -0.24
CA HIS A 45 12.67 21.51 -0.60
C HIS A 45 12.96 20.59 -1.78
N THR A 46 12.77 19.28 -1.59
CA THR A 46 12.90 18.30 -2.66
C THR A 46 11.63 18.31 -3.52
N VAL A 47 11.80 18.53 -4.82
CA VAL A 47 10.74 18.43 -5.83
C VAL A 47 10.99 17.20 -6.67
N ASP A 48 9.97 16.35 -6.79
CA ASP A 48 9.97 15.15 -7.62
C ASP A 48 8.99 15.34 -8.78
N ASP A 49 9.53 15.77 -9.93
CA ASP A 49 8.73 16.05 -11.13
C ASP A 49 8.17 14.75 -11.76
N GLY A 50 8.61 13.56 -11.30
CA GLY A 50 8.10 12.26 -11.73
C GLY A 50 6.99 11.69 -10.83
N LEU A 51 6.65 12.34 -9.72
CA LEU A 51 5.75 11.79 -8.70
C LEU A 51 4.34 11.51 -9.23
N ASP A 52 3.74 12.45 -9.98
CA ASP A 52 2.37 12.30 -10.47
C ASP A 52 2.22 11.14 -11.46
N LEU A 53 3.24 10.91 -12.29
CA LEU A 53 3.27 9.77 -13.20
C LEU A 53 3.38 8.45 -12.43
N ARG A 54 4.21 8.41 -11.37
CA ARG A 54 4.30 7.21 -10.51
C ARG A 54 2.97 6.93 -9.81
N LYS A 55 2.30 7.96 -9.28
CA LYS A 55 0.96 7.81 -8.67
C LYS A 55 -0.02 7.20 -9.66
N ALA A 56 -0.10 7.73 -10.88
CA ALA A 56 -0.97 7.20 -11.93
C ALA A 56 -0.62 5.75 -12.30
N ALA A 57 0.67 5.37 -12.27
CA ALA A 57 1.09 3.99 -12.52
C ALA A 57 0.58 3.04 -11.41
N PHE A 58 0.71 3.41 -10.13
CA PHE A 58 0.18 2.61 -9.03
C PHE A 58 -1.36 2.55 -9.02
N GLU A 59 -2.06 3.62 -9.41
CA GLU A 59 -3.51 3.60 -9.62
C GLU A 59 -3.94 2.63 -10.73
N CYS A 60 -3.16 2.56 -11.82
CA CYS A 60 -3.38 1.58 -12.87
C CYS A 60 -3.16 0.16 -12.34
N MET A 61 -2.10 -0.08 -11.57
CA MET A 61 -1.86 -1.38 -10.95
C MET A 61 -3.00 -1.79 -10.02
N TYR A 62 -3.50 -0.88 -9.20
CA TYR A 62 -4.65 -1.13 -8.33
C TYR A 62 -5.90 -1.53 -9.13
N THR A 63 -6.16 -0.84 -10.24
CA THR A 63 -7.29 -1.18 -11.12
C THR A 63 -7.12 -2.56 -11.76
N LEU A 64 -5.90 -2.91 -12.20
CA LEU A 64 -5.61 -4.22 -12.80
C LEU A 64 -5.75 -5.37 -11.79
N LEU A 65 -5.44 -5.13 -10.52
CA LEU A 65 -5.67 -6.10 -9.43
C LEU A 65 -7.14 -6.50 -9.33
N ASP A 66 -8.07 -5.60 -9.64
CA ASP A 66 -9.51 -5.85 -9.58
C ASP A 66 -10.04 -6.51 -10.83
N SER A 67 -9.56 -6.09 -11.99
CA SER A 67 -10.18 -6.41 -13.28
C SER A 67 -9.48 -7.52 -14.07
N CYS A 68 -8.21 -7.79 -13.76
CA CYS A 68 -7.31 -8.56 -14.63
C CYS A 68 -6.29 -9.43 -13.87
N LEU A 69 -6.50 -9.71 -12.57
CA LEU A 69 -5.53 -10.46 -11.76
C LEU A 69 -5.11 -11.80 -12.38
N ASP A 70 -6.04 -12.50 -13.02
CA ASP A 70 -5.81 -13.79 -13.69
C ASP A 70 -4.84 -13.70 -14.88
N ALA A 71 -4.59 -12.50 -15.39
CA ALA A 71 -3.64 -12.24 -16.47
C ALA A 71 -2.32 -11.60 -16.00
N LEU A 72 -2.10 -11.49 -14.68
CA LEU A 72 -0.89 -10.89 -14.11
C LEU A 72 0.08 -11.97 -13.60
N ASP A 73 1.38 -11.72 -13.78
CA ASP A 73 2.39 -12.35 -12.93
C ASP A 73 2.36 -11.67 -11.55
N VAL A 74 1.76 -12.35 -10.58
CA VAL A 74 1.57 -11.83 -9.22
C VAL A 74 2.90 -11.63 -8.49
N LEU A 75 3.93 -12.45 -8.76
CA LEU A 75 5.23 -12.28 -8.12
C LEU A 75 5.95 -11.04 -8.63
N GLN A 76 5.89 -10.79 -9.95
CA GLN A 76 6.39 -9.55 -10.53
C GLN A 76 5.61 -8.35 -9.99
N PHE A 77 4.26 -8.44 -9.94
CA PHE A 77 3.42 -7.39 -9.39
C PHE A 77 3.80 -7.04 -7.94
N LEU A 78 4.09 -8.06 -7.12
CA LEU A 78 4.54 -7.89 -5.73
C LEU A 78 5.91 -7.20 -5.62
N ASP A 79 6.84 -7.40 -6.57
CA ASP A 79 8.10 -6.66 -6.57
C ASP A 79 7.87 -5.14 -6.74
N HIS A 80 6.82 -4.72 -7.45
CA HIS A 80 6.43 -3.32 -7.59
C HIS A 80 5.65 -2.81 -6.37
N VAL A 81 4.80 -3.65 -5.76
CA VAL A 81 4.12 -3.33 -4.50
C VAL A 81 5.12 -3.06 -3.39
N GLU A 82 6.15 -3.90 -3.25
CA GLU A 82 7.20 -3.74 -2.24
C GLU A 82 7.86 -2.36 -2.32
N GLU A 83 8.17 -1.88 -3.54
CA GLU A 83 8.79 -0.58 -3.74
C GLU A 83 7.81 0.56 -3.44
N GLY A 84 6.53 0.39 -3.76
CA GLY A 84 5.48 1.33 -3.42
C GLY A 84 5.28 1.51 -1.90
N LEU A 85 5.53 0.48 -1.09
CA LEU A 85 5.49 0.57 0.38
C LEU A 85 6.57 1.50 0.95
N LYS A 86 7.61 1.81 0.16
CA LYS A 86 8.75 2.64 0.53
C LYS A 86 8.70 4.05 -0.10
N ASP A 87 7.73 4.34 -0.98
CA ASP A 87 7.67 5.57 -1.78
C ASP A 87 6.96 6.73 -1.03
N HIS A 88 6.48 7.73 -1.77
CA HIS A 88 5.73 8.87 -1.29
C HIS A 88 4.44 8.43 -0.57
N TYR A 89 4.00 9.25 0.39
CA TYR A 89 2.85 8.99 1.25
C TYR A 89 1.61 8.47 0.49
N ASP A 90 1.19 9.13 -0.60
CA ASP A 90 -0.02 8.72 -1.34
C ASP A 90 0.14 7.33 -1.98
N ILE A 91 1.33 7.03 -2.52
CA ILE A 91 1.65 5.72 -3.11
C ILE A 91 1.66 4.64 -2.02
N ARG A 92 2.21 4.95 -0.84
CA ARG A 92 2.20 4.06 0.32
C ARG A 92 0.77 3.74 0.77
N MET A 93 -0.10 4.75 0.83
CA MET A 93 -1.50 4.56 1.19
C MET A 93 -2.20 3.59 0.23
N LEU A 94 -2.01 3.75 -1.08
CA LEU A 94 -2.60 2.86 -2.08
C LEU A 94 -1.98 1.44 -2.05
N THR A 95 -0.67 1.34 -1.85
CA THR A 95 0.03 0.04 -1.81
C THR A 95 -0.29 -0.78 -0.57
N PHE A 96 -0.59 -0.16 0.58
CA PHE A 96 -1.15 -0.87 1.74
C PHE A 96 -2.50 -1.51 1.40
N LEU A 97 -3.36 -0.80 0.66
CA LEU A 97 -4.64 -1.34 0.23
C LEU A 97 -4.47 -2.50 -0.77
N MET A 98 -3.55 -2.35 -1.74
CA MET A 98 -3.20 -3.42 -2.68
C MET A 98 -2.70 -4.67 -1.94
N LEU A 99 -1.81 -4.49 -0.97
CA LEU A 99 -1.25 -5.59 -0.19
C LEU A 99 -2.32 -6.31 0.64
N ALA A 100 -3.21 -5.57 1.29
CA ALA A 100 -4.34 -6.15 2.02
C ALA A 100 -5.22 -7.04 1.12
N ARG A 101 -5.49 -6.59 -0.11
CA ARG A 101 -6.27 -7.36 -1.09
C ARG A 101 -5.50 -8.58 -1.60
N LEU A 102 -4.21 -8.44 -1.90
CA LEU A 102 -3.36 -9.53 -2.35
C LEU A 102 -3.22 -10.64 -1.31
N ALA A 103 -3.25 -10.31 -0.01
CA ALA A 103 -3.26 -11.30 1.05
C ALA A 103 -4.41 -12.31 0.88
N THR A 104 -5.60 -11.83 0.51
CA THR A 104 -6.78 -12.68 0.27
C THR A 104 -6.80 -13.29 -1.13
N LEU A 105 -6.43 -12.52 -2.16
CA LEU A 105 -6.55 -12.93 -3.56
C LEU A 105 -5.45 -13.90 -4.01
N SER A 106 -4.26 -13.82 -3.42
CA SER A 106 -3.10 -14.64 -3.81
C SER A 106 -2.17 -14.92 -2.62
N PRO A 107 -2.68 -15.56 -1.55
CA PRO A 107 -1.94 -15.78 -0.29
C PRO A 107 -0.60 -16.51 -0.51
N ALA A 108 -0.58 -17.51 -1.40
CA ALA A 108 0.64 -18.27 -1.71
C ALA A 108 1.74 -17.42 -2.36
N ALA A 109 1.39 -16.43 -3.18
CA ALA A 109 2.35 -15.51 -3.79
C ALA A 109 2.87 -14.49 -2.76
N VAL A 110 1.99 -13.99 -1.90
CA VAL A 110 2.37 -13.10 -0.79
C VAL A 110 3.29 -13.82 0.18
N LEU A 111 3.01 -15.08 0.51
CA LEU A 111 3.83 -15.89 1.42
C LEU A 111 5.27 -16.03 0.91
N GLN A 112 5.46 -16.19 -0.41
CA GLN A 112 6.78 -16.25 -1.03
C GLN A 112 7.56 -14.93 -0.99
N ARG A 113 6.92 -13.82 -0.64
CA ARG A 113 7.52 -12.47 -0.56
C ARG A 113 7.36 -11.85 0.83
N VAL A 114 6.79 -12.55 1.79
CA VAL A 114 6.33 -11.99 3.08
C VAL A 114 7.47 -11.31 3.84
N ASP A 115 8.66 -11.90 3.85
CA ASP A 115 9.84 -11.36 4.53
C ASP A 115 10.24 -9.97 3.98
N ARG A 116 10.14 -9.79 2.65
CA ARG A 116 10.46 -8.52 1.98
C ARG A 116 9.37 -7.46 2.22
N LEU A 117 8.12 -7.87 2.39
CA LEU A 117 6.97 -7.00 2.57
C LEU A 117 6.81 -6.53 4.04
N ILE A 118 7.25 -7.34 5.00
CA ILE A 118 7.20 -7.02 6.44
C ILE A 118 8.10 -5.83 6.76
N GLU A 119 9.30 -5.75 6.19
CA GLU A 119 10.28 -4.74 6.58
C GLU A 119 9.76 -3.30 6.35
N PRO A 120 9.20 -2.93 5.18
CA PRO A 120 8.55 -1.63 4.98
C PRO A 120 7.35 -1.37 5.91
N LEU A 121 6.54 -2.40 6.20
CA LEU A 121 5.40 -2.28 7.10
C LEU A 121 5.87 -1.98 8.53
N LYS A 122 6.87 -2.71 9.01
CA LYS A 122 7.49 -2.53 10.31
C LYS A 122 8.09 -1.13 10.44
N ALA A 123 8.87 -0.70 9.45
CA ALA A 123 9.42 0.66 9.41
C ALA A 123 8.32 1.71 9.52
N THR A 124 7.21 1.54 8.79
CA THR A 124 6.05 2.43 8.86
C THR A 124 5.43 2.49 10.25
N CYS A 125 5.14 1.32 10.84
CA CYS A 125 4.48 1.20 12.15
C CYS A 125 5.32 1.76 13.30
N MET A 126 6.65 1.67 13.20
CA MET A 126 7.61 2.10 14.23
C MET A 126 8.09 3.55 14.07
N THR A 127 7.89 4.17 12.90
CA THR A 127 8.34 5.55 12.66
C THR A 127 7.62 6.54 13.58
N LYS A 128 8.41 7.30 14.35
CA LYS A 128 7.95 8.39 15.23
C LYS A 128 8.22 9.74 14.58
N VAL A 129 7.26 10.65 14.69
CA VAL A 129 7.40 12.05 14.26
C VAL A 129 8.29 12.80 15.26
N ARG A 130 9.11 13.74 14.77
CA ARG A 130 10.04 14.51 15.61
C ARG A 130 9.29 15.44 16.55
N ALA A 131 9.80 15.60 17.77
CA ALA A 131 9.28 16.59 18.71
C ALA A 131 9.53 18.00 18.14
N GLY A 132 8.46 18.73 17.81
CA GLY A 132 8.52 20.05 17.15
C GLY A 132 7.96 20.07 15.72
N SER A 133 7.60 18.92 15.15
CA SER A 133 6.85 18.85 13.90
C SER A 133 5.49 19.54 14.01
N VAL A 134 4.97 20.04 12.89
CA VAL A 134 3.64 20.65 12.84
C VAL A 134 2.55 19.59 12.98
N LYS A 135 1.37 19.98 13.49
CA LYS A 135 0.22 19.06 13.75
C LYS A 135 -0.13 18.18 12.54
N GLN A 136 -0.07 18.76 11.34
CA GLN A 136 -0.36 18.04 10.09
C GLN A 136 0.59 16.86 9.84
N GLU A 137 1.86 16.95 10.23
CA GLU A 137 2.81 15.84 10.09
C GLU A 137 2.47 14.68 11.04
N PHE A 138 2.03 14.99 12.26
CA PHE A 138 1.54 14.00 13.21
C PHE A 138 0.29 13.29 12.71
N GLU A 139 -0.68 14.03 12.17
CA GLU A 139 -1.91 13.49 11.60
C GLU A 139 -1.60 12.56 10.42
N LYS A 140 -0.77 13.04 9.47
CA LYS A 140 -0.33 12.28 8.30
C LYS A 140 0.37 10.98 8.69
N GLN A 141 1.29 11.02 9.66
CA GLN A 141 1.96 9.82 10.13
C GLN A 141 1.02 8.87 10.89
N GLY A 142 0.07 9.40 11.67
CA GLY A 142 -0.94 8.61 12.36
C GLY A 142 -1.84 7.84 11.38
N GLU A 143 -2.27 8.48 10.31
CA GLU A 143 -3.04 7.83 9.23
C GLU A 143 -2.23 6.75 8.53
N LEU A 144 -0.97 7.04 8.21
CA LEU A 144 -0.08 6.10 7.55
C LEU A 144 0.13 4.84 8.40
N ARG A 145 0.36 5.01 9.70
CA ARG A 145 0.48 3.89 10.66
C ARG A 145 -0.80 3.07 10.74
N ARG A 146 -1.98 3.72 10.77
CA ARG A 146 -3.27 3.00 10.74
C ARG A 146 -3.47 2.23 9.45
N SER A 147 -3.14 2.81 8.30
CA SER A 147 -3.26 2.12 7.00
C SER A 147 -2.32 0.93 6.89
N ALA A 148 -1.06 1.08 7.29
CA ALA A 148 -0.10 -0.02 7.35
C ALA A 148 -0.61 -1.14 8.28
N MET A 149 -1.17 -0.79 9.44
CA MET A 149 -1.70 -1.76 10.39
C MET A 149 -2.94 -2.51 9.86
N ARG A 150 -3.77 -1.88 8.99
CA ARG A 150 -4.84 -2.60 8.28
C ARG A 150 -4.27 -3.64 7.32
N ALA A 151 -3.21 -3.31 6.58
CA ALA A 151 -2.53 -4.28 5.73
C ALA A 151 -1.93 -5.43 6.55
N VAL A 152 -1.31 -5.14 7.71
CA VAL A 152 -0.82 -6.17 8.63
C VAL A 152 -1.94 -7.06 9.16
N ALA A 153 -3.07 -6.47 9.55
CA ALA A 153 -4.23 -7.23 9.99
C ALA A 153 -4.76 -8.17 8.90
N ALA A 154 -4.83 -7.70 7.65
CA ALA A 154 -5.23 -8.55 6.51
C ALA A 154 -4.23 -9.70 6.27
N LEU A 155 -2.93 -9.47 6.44
CA LEU A 155 -1.91 -10.53 6.36
C LEU A 155 -2.08 -11.56 7.49
N LEU A 156 -2.33 -11.10 8.73
CA LEU A 156 -2.52 -11.97 9.90
C LEU A 156 -3.85 -12.72 9.88
N ALA A 157 -4.85 -12.24 9.15
CA ALA A 157 -6.12 -12.94 8.97
C ALA A 157 -5.98 -14.20 8.09
N VAL A 158 -4.88 -14.35 7.35
CA VAL A 158 -4.61 -15.51 6.50
C VAL A 158 -3.75 -16.53 7.27
N PRO A 159 -4.24 -17.74 7.56
CA PRO A 159 -3.55 -18.69 8.45
C PRO A 159 -2.14 -19.07 8.01
N GLU A 160 -1.89 -19.19 6.70
CA GLU A 160 -0.57 -19.56 6.17
C GLU A 160 0.46 -18.43 6.34
N LEU A 161 0.01 -17.17 6.20
CA LEU A 161 0.84 -15.99 6.40
C LEU A 161 1.10 -15.76 7.89
N GLU A 162 0.07 -15.87 8.73
CA GLU A 162 0.16 -15.73 10.18
C GLU A 162 1.20 -16.69 10.80
N ARG A 163 1.23 -17.94 10.31
CA ARG A 163 2.14 -18.99 10.79
C ARG A 163 3.58 -18.84 10.28
N SER A 164 3.83 -17.97 9.32
CA SER A 164 5.19 -17.74 8.83
C SER A 164 6.07 -17.17 9.95
N PRO A 165 7.35 -17.60 10.09
CA PRO A 165 8.20 -17.19 11.21
C PRO A 165 8.33 -15.66 11.34
N SER A 166 8.54 -14.96 10.21
CA SER A 166 8.70 -13.52 10.18
C SER A 166 7.43 -12.77 10.58
N MET A 167 6.26 -13.26 10.15
CA MET A 167 4.99 -12.64 10.50
C MET A 167 4.59 -12.95 11.96
N ALA A 168 4.87 -14.15 12.47
CA ALA A 168 4.69 -14.48 13.88
C ALA A 168 5.55 -13.59 14.78
N GLU A 169 6.81 -13.35 14.40
CA GLU A 169 7.71 -12.43 15.10
C GLU A 169 7.17 -10.99 15.06
N PHE A 170 6.76 -10.50 13.88
CA PHE A 170 6.24 -9.15 13.75
C PHE A 170 4.93 -8.96 14.53
N ALA A 171 4.05 -9.97 14.55
CA ALA A 171 2.84 -9.96 15.38
C ALA A 171 3.17 -9.90 16.88
N SER A 172 4.22 -10.62 17.31
CA SER A 172 4.73 -10.52 18.69
C SER A 172 5.19 -9.11 19.01
N GLN A 173 5.98 -8.49 18.13
CA GLN A 173 6.46 -7.11 18.30
C GLN A 173 5.29 -6.10 18.38
N ILE A 174 4.24 -6.28 17.58
CA ILE A 174 3.03 -5.45 17.64
C ILE A 174 2.35 -5.59 19.00
N ARG A 175 2.16 -6.81 19.50
CA ARG A 175 1.52 -7.07 20.80
C ARG A 175 2.34 -6.53 21.98
N SER A 176 3.67 -6.59 21.90
CA SER A 176 4.56 -6.09 22.96
C SER A 176 4.67 -4.56 23.01
N ASN A 177 4.32 -3.86 21.93
CA ASN A 177 4.38 -2.41 21.87
C ASN A 177 2.98 -1.81 22.11
N VAL A 178 2.82 -1.08 23.22
CA VAL A 178 1.53 -0.52 23.66
C VAL A 178 0.86 0.33 22.57
N ASP A 179 1.61 1.19 21.90
CA ASP A 179 1.07 2.07 20.85
C ASP A 179 0.61 1.27 19.62
N MET A 180 1.42 0.31 19.17
CA MET A 180 1.08 -0.52 18.01
C MET A 180 -0.09 -1.46 18.31
N ALA A 181 -0.10 -2.10 19.48
CA ALA A 181 -1.20 -2.94 19.93
C ALA A 181 -2.51 -2.15 20.00
N SER A 182 -2.48 -0.93 20.59
CA SER A 182 -3.67 -0.07 20.66
C SER A 182 -4.25 0.23 19.27
N ILE A 183 -3.39 0.58 18.30
CA ILE A 183 -3.83 0.82 16.92
C ILE A 183 -4.39 -0.47 16.30
N TYR A 184 -3.70 -1.60 16.46
CA TYR A 184 -4.13 -2.89 15.91
C TYR A 184 -5.51 -3.30 16.42
N TRP A 185 -5.74 -3.24 17.73
CA TRP A 185 -7.03 -3.58 18.33
C TRP A 185 -8.15 -2.63 17.91
N SER A 186 -7.86 -1.33 17.76
CA SER A 186 -8.84 -0.36 17.26
C SER A 186 -9.32 -0.67 15.83
N ILE A 187 -8.44 -1.26 15.01
CA ILE A 187 -8.77 -1.67 13.65
C ILE A 187 -9.62 -2.94 13.66
N GLN A 188 -9.22 -3.93 14.46
CA GLN A 188 -9.93 -5.22 14.56
C GLN A 188 -11.32 -5.07 15.20
N GLY A 189 -11.52 -4.14 16.12
CA GLY A 189 -12.82 -3.84 16.72
C GLY A 189 -13.76 -2.98 15.86
N GLY A 190 -13.28 -2.46 14.71
CA GLY A 190 -14.01 -1.51 13.87
C GLY A 190 -14.85 -2.11 12.74
N GLU A 191 -14.77 -3.42 12.47
CA GLU A 191 -15.54 -4.10 11.40
C GLU A 191 -16.96 -4.50 11.83
N GLY A 192 -17.69 -3.58 12.49
CA GLY A 192 -19.07 -3.78 12.94
C GLY A 192 -20.07 -2.67 12.55
N GLY A 193 -19.70 -1.73 11.69
CA GLY A 193 -20.55 -0.59 11.30
C GLY A 193 -20.80 -0.51 9.80
N GLY A 194 -21.69 -1.36 9.28
CA GLY A 194 -22.29 -1.16 7.96
C GLY A 194 -23.28 0.02 7.97
N PRO A 195 -23.56 0.65 6.82
CA PRO A 195 -24.39 1.85 6.74
C PRO A 195 -25.87 1.46 6.85
N GLU A 196 -26.54 1.86 7.93
CA GLU A 196 -28.01 1.93 7.91
C GLU A 196 -28.44 3.17 7.13
N GLY A 197 -28.78 2.94 5.86
CA GLY A 197 -29.57 3.86 5.07
C GLY A 197 -30.97 4.00 5.68
N THR A 198 -31.39 5.25 5.84
CA THR A 198 -32.74 5.77 5.65
C THR A 198 -33.90 4.77 5.63
N MET A 199 -34.81 4.90 6.59
CA MET A 199 -36.24 4.66 6.33
C MET A 199 -37.08 5.69 7.08
N ASP A 200 -37.52 6.70 6.33
CA ASP A 200 -38.76 7.42 6.61
C ASP A 200 -39.90 6.41 6.72
N THR A 201 -40.68 6.49 7.79
CA THR A 201 -42.11 6.18 7.73
C THR A 201 -42.91 7.02 8.71
N SER A 202 -43.75 7.89 8.13
CA SER A 202 -45.00 8.49 8.61
C SER A 202 -44.94 9.60 9.66
#